data_AF-A0A2N3JSN5-F1
#
_entry.id   AF-A0A2N3JSN5-F1
#
_cell.length_a   1.000
_cell.length_b   1.000
_cell.length_c   1.000
_cell.angle_alpha   90.00
_cell.angle_beta   90.00
_cell.angle_gamma   90.00
#
_symmetry.space_group_name_H-M   'P 1'
#
loop_
_entity.id
_entity.type
_entity.pdbx_description
1 polymer ?
#
loop_
_entity_poly.entity_id
_entity_poly.type
_entity_poly.pdbx_seq_one_letter_code
_entity_poly.pdbx_strand_id
1 'polypeptide(L)'
;AEARRARGLVATSVAWGPWADAGMLVEENAEEFLRRRGLTPLPPELGVSILEDAVGRDLGCIVAADADWTRFAPAFGSGRATTLFDEVPEAVAASGAASPPEADSDTTPLMAALAGKGPAERRALLLDAVRAGAAAVLGHAHADSVPVELSFSSLGFDSLTAVDLRDRLAAATGLSLSATLVFDHPTAQALAGHLADLLPSATPGDTPVANTLRPVADPDEPIAIVSMACRFPGGVRSPEDLWDLVASGADGIGAFPTDRDWDLAALQETGAFAAEGGFVHDATEFDAGLFGISPREAIAMDPQQRLLLETAWEALERAGRNPRTFQATSTGVFVGASTSGYGTGGRTEGADGHLMTGMAGSVLSGRVAYAFGLEGPAVTVDTACSSSLVALHLAAQSLRNGECSMALAGGVTVIVGPDIFAEFDRQDGLASDGRCKAFGAGADGTGWAEGVGLLLLERLSDARRNGHEVLGVIRGSAVNQDGASNGLTAPNGPAQQRVVRAALAAAGLAASEVDAVEAHGTGTRLGDP
;
A
#
# COMPACT_ATOMS: atom_id res chain seq x y z
N ALA A 1 -15.11 -15.09 33.41
CA ALA A 1 -15.88 -15.85 34.42
C ALA A 1 -16.78 -14.97 35.30
N GLU A 2 -16.43 -13.69 35.52
CA GLU A 2 -17.21 -12.74 36.34
C GLU A 2 -18.68 -12.63 35.93
N ALA A 3 -18.97 -12.46 34.64
CA ALA A 3 -20.35 -12.41 34.13
C ALA A 3 -21.16 -13.71 34.34
N ARG A 4 -20.51 -14.87 34.53
CA ARG A 4 -21.21 -16.13 34.91
C ARG A 4 -21.49 -16.15 36.41
N ARG A 5 -20.52 -15.77 37.24
CA ARG A 5 -20.71 -15.65 38.70
C ARG A 5 -21.77 -14.63 39.09
N ALA A 6 -21.83 -13.48 38.40
CA ALA A 6 -22.86 -12.47 38.61
C ALA A 6 -24.29 -13.00 38.37
N ARG A 7 -24.44 -14.11 37.63
CA ARG A 7 -25.72 -14.81 37.39
C ARG A 7 -25.94 -15.99 38.33
N GLY A 8 -25.16 -16.10 39.41
CA GLY A 8 -25.25 -17.20 40.40
C GLY A 8 -24.69 -18.54 39.93
N LEU A 9 -23.93 -18.56 38.83
CA LEU A 9 -23.34 -19.79 38.28
C LEU A 9 -21.87 -19.92 38.66
N VAL A 10 -21.42 -21.15 38.91
CA VAL A 10 -20.00 -21.46 39.11
C VAL A 10 -19.21 -21.30 37.80
N ALA A 11 -17.98 -20.81 37.92
CA ALA A 11 -16.99 -20.70 36.85
C ALA A 11 -15.60 -20.60 37.50
N THR A 12 -14.50 -20.89 36.83
CA THR A 12 -13.15 -20.47 37.29
C THR A 12 -12.39 -20.06 36.05
N SER A 13 -11.64 -18.97 36.12
CA SER A 13 -10.82 -18.48 35.00
C SER A 13 -9.42 -18.24 35.50
N VAL A 14 -8.44 -18.84 34.84
CA VAL A 14 -7.03 -18.61 35.12
C VAL A 14 -6.39 -17.98 33.88
N ALA A 15 -5.83 -16.79 34.05
CA ALA A 15 -4.99 -16.15 33.04
C ALA A 15 -3.55 -16.61 33.28
N TRP A 16 -2.99 -17.38 32.34
CA TRP A 16 -1.67 -17.97 32.49
C TRP A 16 -0.59 -17.06 31.93
N GLY A 17 0.49 -16.92 32.70
CA GLY A 17 1.80 -16.50 32.20
C GLY A 17 2.46 -17.59 31.34
N PRO A 18 3.69 -17.36 30.86
CA PRO A 18 4.42 -18.32 30.03
C PRO A 18 4.66 -19.64 30.78
N TRP A 19 4.53 -20.78 30.09
CA TRP A 19 4.83 -22.12 30.62
C TRP A 19 6.22 -22.58 30.18
N ALA A 20 6.93 -23.29 31.04
CA ALA A 20 8.17 -23.98 30.70
C ALA A 20 7.88 -25.25 29.88
N ASP A 21 8.88 -25.70 29.10
CA ASP A 21 8.92 -26.98 28.38
C ASP A 21 7.85 -27.23 27.29
N ALA A 22 6.86 -26.34 27.11
CA ALA A 22 5.87 -26.41 26.02
C ALA A 22 5.15 -25.07 25.74
N GLY A 23 4.68 -24.84 24.51
CA GLY A 23 3.82 -23.69 24.14
C GLY A 23 4.55 -22.57 23.38
N MET A 24 4.10 -21.31 23.50
CA MET A 24 4.57 -20.10 22.77
C MET A 24 6.07 -19.73 22.90
N LEU A 25 6.92 -20.60 23.47
CA LEU A 25 8.35 -20.38 23.72
C LEU A 25 9.27 -21.38 23.01
N VAL A 26 8.83 -22.01 21.91
CA VAL A 26 9.65 -22.97 21.13
C VAL A 26 10.77 -22.28 20.31
N GLU A 27 10.90 -20.96 20.36
CA GLU A 27 11.98 -20.23 19.67
C GLU A 27 13.24 -20.14 20.54
N GLU A 28 14.41 -20.41 19.94
CA GLU A 28 15.71 -20.20 20.58
C GLU A 28 15.82 -18.73 21.03
N ASN A 29 16.08 -18.52 22.33
CA ASN A 29 16.23 -17.23 23.05
C ASN A 29 14.96 -16.59 23.66
N ALA A 30 13.75 -17.11 23.42
CA ALA A 30 12.53 -16.54 23.99
C ALA A 30 12.49 -16.63 25.54
N GLU A 31 13.07 -17.69 26.10
CA GLU A 31 13.19 -17.87 27.55
C GLU A 31 14.19 -16.89 28.19
N GLU A 32 15.36 -16.69 27.57
CA GLU A 32 16.35 -15.72 28.06
C GLU A 32 15.78 -14.29 28.02
N PHE A 33 15.00 -13.98 26.99
CA PHE A 33 14.31 -12.70 26.82
C PHE A 33 13.27 -12.43 27.92
N LEU A 34 12.42 -13.41 28.27
CA LEU A 34 11.47 -13.27 29.37
C LEU A 34 12.16 -13.08 30.72
N ARG A 35 13.22 -13.85 30.99
CA ARG A 35 14.00 -13.76 32.23
C ARG A 35 14.69 -12.40 32.39
N ARG A 36 15.10 -11.76 31.28
CA ARG A 36 15.63 -10.38 31.30
C ARG A 36 14.58 -9.35 31.75
N ARG A 37 13.30 -9.58 31.45
CA ARG A 37 12.18 -8.72 31.87
C ARG A 37 11.56 -9.12 33.22
N GLY A 38 12.16 -10.10 33.91
CA GLY A 38 11.71 -10.54 35.22
C GLY A 38 10.50 -11.48 35.19
N LEU A 39 10.17 -12.08 34.05
CA LEU A 39 9.16 -13.15 33.97
C LEU A 39 9.86 -14.51 33.83
N THR A 40 9.50 -15.44 34.71
CA THR A 40 10.02 -16.80 34.69
C THR A 40 8.95 -17.72 34.10
N PRO A 41 9.30 -18.60 33.12
CA PRO A 41 8.36 -19.61 32.65
C PRO A 41 7.93 -20.55 33.79
N LEU A 42 6.62 -20.75 33.93
CA LEU A 42 6.04 -21.58 34.97
C LEU A 42 6.30 -23.07 34.70
N PRO A 43 6.89 -23.82 35.66
CA PRO A 43 6.96 -25.28 35.56
C PRO A 43 5.57 -25.89 35.42
N PRO A 44 5.34 -26.86 34.49
CA PRO A 44 4.02 -27.44 34.26
C PRO A 44 3.36 -28.03 35.51
N GLU A 45 4.15 -28.63 36.42
CA GLU A 45 3.66 -29.20 37.67
C GLU A 45 3.09 -28.12 38.60
N LEU A 46 3.75 -26.95 38.64
CA LEU A 46 3.29 -25.81 39.41
C LEU A 46 2.02 -25.20 38.79
N GLY A 47 1.97 -25.11 37.45
CA GLY A 47 0.78 -24.67 36.72
C GLY A 47 -0.45 -25.53 37.03
N VAL A 48 -0.31 -26.86 37.03
CA VAL A 48 -1.41 -27.78 37.37
C VAL A 48 -1.85 -27.61 38.83
N SER A 49 -0.91 -27.49 39.76
CA SER A 49 -1.24 -27.26 41.19
C SER A 49 -2.01 -25.95 41.41
N ILE A 50 -1.67 -24.87 40.70
CA ILE A 50 -2.39 -23.60 40.77
C ILE A 50 -3.83 -23.75 40.27
N LEU A 51 -4.05 -24.54 39.22
CA LEU A 51 -5.39 -24.81 38.71
C LEU A 51 -6.24 -25.59 39.72
N GLU A 52 -5.67 -26.62 40.35
CA GLU A 52 -6.33 -27.41 41.40
C GLU A 52 -6.74 -26.51 42.58
N ASP A 53 -5.84 -25.64 43.03
CA ASP A 53 -6.10 -24.69 44.11
C ASP A 53 -7.16 -23.64 43.72
N ALA A 54 -7.10 -23.11 42.49
CA ALA A 54 -8.05 -22.11 42.01
C ALA A 54 -9.48 -22.65 41.94
N VAL A 55 -9.63 -23.92 41.57
CA VAL A 55 -10.91 -24.64 41.56
C VAL A 55 -11.33 -25.02 42.98
N GLY A 56 -10.42 -25.56 43.80
CA GLY A 56 -10.72 -26.03 45.15
C GLY A 56 -11.07 -24.91 46.14
N ARG A 57 -10.52 -23.71 45.94
CA ARG A 57 -10.73 -22.54 46.80
C ARG A 57 -11.73 -21.53 46.23
N ASP A 58 -12.38 -21.84 45.09
CA ASP A 58 -13.39 -21.00 44.42
C ASP A 58 -12.92 -19.56 44.13
N LEU A 59 -11.66 -19.39 43.71
CA LEU A 59 -10.97 -18.08 43.63
C LEU A 59 -11.46 -17.12 42.51
N GLY A 60 -12.58 -17.39 41.85
CA GLY A 60 -13.11 -16.38 40.92
C GLY A 60 -12.42 -16.39 39.55
N CYS A 61 -11.56 -15.38 39.40
CA CYS A 61 -10.67 -15.16 38.28
C CYS A 61 -9.29 -14.85 38.87
N ILE A 62 -8.26 -15.57 38.43
CA ILE A 62 -6.89 -15.36 38.92
C ILE A 62 -5.93 -15.21 37.75
N VAL A 63 -4.78 -14.57 38.01
CA VAL A 63 -3.61 -14.56 37.13
C VAL A 63 -2.55 -15.44 37.77
N ALA A 64 -1.97 -16.34 36.99
CA ALA A 64 -0.89 -17.22 37.43
C ALA A 64 0.37 -16.90 36.63
N ALA A 65 1.36 -16.28 37.28
CA ALA A 65 2.64 -15.93 36.67
C ALA A 65 3.75 -16.04 37.73
N ASP A 66 4.93 -16.49 37.31
CA ASP A 66 6.15 -16.43 38.12
C ASP A 66 6.97 -15.20 37.70
N ALA A 67 7.22 -14.31 38.64
CA ALA A 67 7.83 -13.02 38.41
C ALA A 67 8.96 -12.74 39.41
N ASP A 68 10.13 -12.39 38.88
CA ASP A 68 11.19 -11.75 39.64
C ASP A 68 10.83 -10.26 39.81
N TRP A 69 10.20 -9.95 40.94
CA TRP A 69 9.74 -8.60 41.26
C TRP A 69 10.84 -7.55 41.26
N THR A 70 12.11 -7.93 41.48
CA THR A 70 13.25 -7.00 41.45
C THR A 70 13.52 -6.46 40.05
N ARG A 71 13.11 -7.20 39.00
CA ARG A 71 13.25 -6.81 37.60
C ARG A 71 11.93 -6.38 36.97
N PHE A 72 10.86 -7.09 37.29
CA PHE A 72 9.55 -6.90 36.67
C PHE A 72 8.88 -5.59 37.12
N ALA A 73 8.89 -5.28 38.43
CA ALA A 73 8.18 -4.12 38.97
C ALA A 73 8.76 -2.77 38.48
N PRO A 74 10.09 -2.55 38.47
CA PRO A 74 10.66 -1.31 37.93
C PRO A 74 10.41 -1.12 36.43
N ALA A 75 10.49 -2.19 35.64
CA ALA A 75 10.26 -2.14 34.20
C ALA A 75 8.81 -1.78 33.87
N PHE A 76 7.84 -2.41 34.55
CA PHE A 76 6.42 -2.17 34.32
C PHE A 76 5.97 -0.76 34.73
N GLY A 77 6.56 -0.18 35.79
CA GLY A 77 6.23 1.16 36.29
C GLY A 77 6.91 2.32 35.54
N SER A 78 7.88 2.04 34.67
CA SER A 78 8.77 3.04 34.04
C SER A 78 8.07 4.10 33.16
N GLY A 79 6.84 3.87 32.73
CA GLY A 79 6.06 4.81 31.91
C GLY A 79 4.80 5.38 32.57
N ARG A 80 4.32 4.79 33.68
CA ARG A 80 3.11 5.24 34.39
C ARG A 80 3.05 4.62 35.78
N ALA A 81 2.71 5.42 36.79
CA ALA A 81 2.39 4.89 38.12
C ALA A 81 1.22 3.88 38.01
N THR A 82 1.39 2.71 38.63
CA THR A 82 0.41 1.62 38.67
C THR A 82 0.12 1.28 40.13
N THR A 83 -1.15 1.04 40.45
CA THR A 83 -1.59 0.54 41.77
C THR A 83 -1.76 -0.99 41.77
N LEU A 84 -1.47 -1.64 40.65
CA LEU A 84 -1.73 -3.08 40.43
C LEU A 84 -0.95 -3.97 41.41
N PHE A 85 0.18 -3.49 41.92
CA PHE A 85 1.09 -4.28 42.77
C PHE A 85 1.16 -3.77 44.21
N ASP A 86 0.30 -2.84 44.61
CA ASP A 86 0.31 -2.24 45.96
C ASP A 86 0.07 -3.29 47.06
N GLU A 87 -0.62 -4.38 46.71
CA GLU A 87 -0.93 -5.50 47.61
C GLU A 87 0.15 -6.60 47.58
N VAL A 88 1.23 -6.43 46.81
CA VAL A 88 2.34 -7.40 46.69
C VAL A 88 3.59 -6.83 47.38
N PRO A 89 3.92 -7.24 48.61
CA PRO A 89 5.01 -6.65 49.40
C PRO A 89 6.38 -6.66 48.70
N GLU A 90 6.68 -7.73 47.94
CA GLU A 90 7.92 -7.89 47.19
C GLU A 90 8.03 -6.89 46.03
N ALA A 91 6.91 -6.60 45.37
CA ALA A 91 6.84 -5.62 44.29
C ALA A 91 6.94 -4.18 44.81
N VAL A 92 6.32 -3.90 45.96
CA VAL A 92 6.43 -2.60 46.65
C VAL A 92 7.87 -2.36 47.12
N ALA A 93 8.52 -3.37 47.70
CA ALA A 93 9.91 -3.29 48.11
C ALA A 93 10.87 -3.09 46.92
N ALA A 94 10.66 -3.81 45.81
CA ALA A 94 11.45 -3.66 44.59
C ALA A 94 11.28 -2.29 43.92
N SER A 95 10.07 -1.74 43.94
CA SER A 95 9.77 -0.41 43.39
C SER A 95 10.29 0.72 44.29
N GLY A 96 10.30 0.53 45.61
CA GLY A 96 10.84 1.49 46.59
C GLY A 96 12.38 1.46 46.70
N ALA A 97 13.03 0.35 46.36
CA ALA A 97 14.48 0.23 46.30
C ALA A 97 15.09 0.89 45.04
N ALA A 98 14.29 1.15 44.02
CA ALA A 98 14.65 2.00 42.90
C ALA A 98 14.59 3.48 43.31
N SER A 99 15.49 3.88 44.22
CA SER A 99 15.93 5.28 44.22
C SER A 99 16.56 5.53 42.85
N PRO A 100 16.18 6.59 42.11
CA PRO A 100 16.89 6.94 40.90
C PRO A 100 18.38 7.08 41.25
N PRO A 101 19.31 6.54 40.45
CA PRO A 101 20.69 6.98 40.57
C PRO A 101 20.67 8.50 40.46
N GLU A 102 21.28 9.19 41.42
CA GLU A 102 21.48 10.64 41.36
C GLU A 102 22.05 10.96 39.97
N ALA A 103 21.21 11.56 39.14
CA ALA A 103 21.53 11.93 37.77
C ALA A 103 22.44 13.16 37.83
N ASP A 104 23.72 12.93 38.10
CA ASP A 104 24.75 13.94 37.94
C ASP A 104 25.28 13.87 36.49
N SER A 105 24.46 14.38 35.56
CA SER A 105 24.82 15.02 34.28
C SER A 105 23.57 15.20 33.41
N ASP A 106 23.13 16.44 33.26
CA ASP A 106 21.90 16.86 32.54
C ASP A 106 21.91 16.62 31.01
N THR A 107 22.76 15.73 30.47
CA THR A 107 22.86 15.52 29.02
C THR A 107 23.36 14.12 28.69
N THR A 108 22.53 13.32 28.00
CA THR A 108 22.96 12.02 27.48
C THR A 108 24.13 12.18 26.51
N PRO A 109 25.00 11.16 26.31
CA PRO A 109 26.12 11.24 25.36
C PRO A 109 25.68 11.63 23.94
N LEU A 110 24.51 11.16 23.51
CA LEU A 110 23.91 11.53 22.23
C LEU A 110 23.49 13.01 22.22
N MET A 111 22.82 13.49 23.26
CA MET A 111 22.42 14.89 23.37
C MET A 111 23.63 15.84 23.45
N ALA A 112 24.73 15.41 24.07
CA ALA A 112 25.99 16.14 24.11
C ALA A 112 26.66 16.18 22.72
N ALA A 113 26.60 15.09 21.95
CA ALA A 113 27.12 15.04 20.58
C ALA A 113 26.29 15.88 19.59
N LEU A 114 24.98 16.03 19.83
CA LEU A 114 24.07 16.85 19.03
C LEU A 114 24.20 18.36 19.33
N ALA A 115 24.78 18.74 20.46
CA ALA A 115 24.94 20.13 20.86
C ALA A 115 25.90 20.88 19.92
N GLY A 116 25.46 22.03 19.39
CA GLY A 116 26.27 22.85 18.49
C GLY A 116 26.43 22.32 17.06
N LYS A 117 25.74 21.23 16.69
CA LYS A 117 25.74 20.66 15.34
C LYS A 117 24.68 21.27 14.44
N GLY A 118 24.99 21.40 13.14
CA GLY A 118 24.03 21.86 12.14
C GLY A 118 22.94 20.82 11.84
N PRO A 119 21.81 21.20 11.19
CA PRO A 119 20.67 20.29 10.95
C PRO A 119 21.04 18.99 10.23
N ALA A 120 21.92 19.05 9.22
CA ALA A 120 22.36 17.88 8.47
C ALA A 120 23.20 16.92 9.32
N GLU A 121 24.13 17.45 10.13
CA GLU A 121 24.97 16.65 11.03
C GLU A 121 24.14 16.02 12.17
N ARG A 122 23.13 16.75 12.68
CA ARG A 122 22.20 16.22 13.69
C ARG A 122 21.40 15.03 13.15
N ARG A 123 20.87 15.14 11.92
CA ARG A 123 20.16 14.03 11.27
C ARG A 123 21.05 12.80 11.07
N ALA A 124 22.31 12.99 10.67
CA ALA A 124 23.25 11.87 10.53
C ALA A 124 23.52 11.17 11.88
N LEU A 125 23.77 11.93 12.95
CA LEU A 125 23.99 11.36 14.29
C LEU A 125 22.76 10.64 14.85
N LEU A 126 21.56 11.17 14.59
CA LEU A 126 20.30 10.51 14.97
C LEU A 126 20.07 9.22 14.16
N LEU A 127 20.41 9.23 12.87
CA LEU A 127 20.34 8.03 12.04
C LEU A 127 21.26 6.94 12.56
N ASP A 128 22.51 7.27 12.91
CA ASP A 128 23.45 6.31 13.51
C ASP A 128 22.93 5.76 14.84
N ALA A 129 22.34 6.60 15.69
CA ALA A 129 21.74 6.18 16.95
C ALA A 129 20.55 5.22 16.73
N VAL A 130 19.68 5.49 15.76
CA VAL A 130 18.55 4.63 15.40
C VAL A 130 19.05 3.29 14.85
N ARG A 131 20.05 3.29 13.96
CA ARG A 131 20.64 2.06 13.41
C ARG A 131 21.34 1.22 14.47
N ALA A 132 22.08 1.85 15.38
CA ALA A 132 22.72 1.17 16.50
C ALA A 132 21.70 0.57 17.47
N GLY A 133 20.62 1.30 17.77
CA GLY A 133 19.49 0.79 18.54
C GLY A 133 18.85 -0.42 17.88
N ALA A 134 18.54 -0.33 16.58
CA ALA A 134 17.91 -1.40 15.83
C ALA A 134 18.80 -2.65 15.72
N ALA A 135 20.10 -2.47 15.45
CA ALA A 135 21.06 -3.57 15.41
C ALA A 135 21.14 -4.30 16.76
N ALA A 136 21.13 -3.56 17.87
CA ALA A 136 21.18 -4.16 19.19
C ALA A 136 19.91 -4.95 19.55
N VAL A 137 18.74 -4.52 19.06
CA VAL A 137 17.47 -5.25 19.24
C VAL A 137 17.44 -6.53 18.40
N LEU A 138 17.93 -6.47 17.16
CA LEU A 138 17.97 -7.60 16.23
C LEU A 138 19.17 -8.55 16.43
N GLY A 139 20.05 -8.26 17.40
CA GLY A 139 21.25 -9.07 17.66
C GLY A 139 22.35 -8.94 16.59
N HIS A 140 22.35 -7.89 15.79
CA HIS A 140 23.41 -7.60 14.82
C HIS A 140 24.63 -6.97 15.50
N ALA A 141 25.82 -7.40 15.09
CA ALA A 141 27.09 -6.91 15.67
C ALA A 141 27.41 -5.45 15.31
N HIS A 142 26.87 -4.94 14.20
CA HIS A 142 27.16 -3.61 13.68
C HIS A 142 25.89 -2.88 13.25
N ALA A 143 25.83 -1.57 13.53
CA ALA A 143 24.76 -0.68 13.09
C ALA A 143 24.62 -0.66 11.55
N ASP A 144 25.73 -0.88 10.84
CA ASP A 144 25.75 -0.89 9.38
C ASP A 144 24.98 -2.06 8.75
N SER A 145 24.70 -3.10 9.53
CA SER A 145 23.87 -4.23 9.11
C SER A 145 22.39 -3.87 8.97
N VAL A 146 21.96 -2.71 9.46
CA VAL A 146 20.58 -2.20 9.35
C VAL A 146 20.52 -1.23 8.15
N PRO A 147 19.84 -1.59 7.05
CA PRO A 147 19.62 -0.68 5.93
C PRO A 147 18.79 0.53 6.35
N VAL A 148 19.07 1.70 5.76
CA VAL A 148 18.44 2.97 6.17
C VAL A 148 17.00 3.14 5.66
N GLU A 149 16.70 2.56 4.49
CA GLU A 149 15.41 2.67 3.79
C GLU A 149 14.53 1.41 3.93
N LEU A 150 15.06 0.29 4.44
CA LEU A 150 14.26 -0.92 4.60
C LEU A 150 13.34 -0.77 5.82
N SER A 151 12.12 -1.29 5.72
CA SER A 151 11.19 -1.25 6.85
C SER A 151 11.68 -2.13 7.99
N PHE A 152 11.43 -1.71 9.22
CA PHE A 152 11.74 -2.48 10.41
C PHE A 152 11.05 -3.85 10.39
N SER A 153 9.82 -3.95 9.87
CA SER A 153 9.09 -5.22 9.75
C SER A 153 9.80 -6.22 8.84
N SER A 154 10.35 -5.77 7.70
CA SER A 154 11.16 -6.63 6.81
C SER A 154 12.48 -7.06 7.44
N LEU A 155 12.95 -6.34 8.46
CA LEU A 155 14.14 -6.70 9.25
C LEU A 155 13.82 -7.61 10.44
N GLY A 156 12.56 -8.00 10.62
CA GLY A 156 12.13 -8.90 11.70
C GLY A 156 11.66 -8.19 12.97
N PHE A 157 11.32 -6.90 12.91
CA PHE A 157 10.64 -6.23 14.02
C PHE A 157 9.19 -6.73 14.17
N ASP A 158 8.85 -7.04 15.41
CA ASP A 158 7.53 -7.35 15.93
C ASP A 158 7.08 -6.31 16.99
N SER A 159 5.92 -6.54 17.62
CA SER A 159 5.38 -5.65 18.65
C SER A 159 6.26 -5.52 19.90
N LEU A 160 7.13 -6.49 20.22
CA LEU A 160 7.94 -6.49 21.44
C LEU A 160 9.31 -5.83 21.21
N THR A 161 9.89 -6.04 20.04
CA THR A 161 11.14 -5.43 19.56
C THR A 161 10.94 -3.96 19.20
N ALA A 162 9.76 -3.59 18.68
CA ALA A 162 9.37 -2.19 18.46
C ALA A 162 9.40 -1.37 19.76
N VAL A 163 8.91 -1.95 20.87
CA VAL A 163 8.95 -1.31 22.19
C VAL A 163 10.38 -1.21 22.72
N ASP A 164 11.22 -2.24 22.53
CA ASP A 164 12.62 -2.21 22.98
C ASP A 164 13.44 -1.12 22.26
N LEU A 165 13.25 -0.98 20.94
CA LEU A 165 13.87 0.11 20.18
C LEU A 165 13.39 1.48 20.69
N ARG A 166 12.08 1.62 20.95
CA ARG A 166 11.52 2.86 21.48
C ARG A 166 12.10 3.21 22.85
N ASP A 167 12.19 2.26 23.76
CA ASP A 167 12.71 2.50 25.12
C ASP A 167 14.20 2.87 25.08
N ARG A 168 14.99 2.22 24.20
CA ARG A 168 16.39 2.59 23.96
C ARG A 168 16.54 4.01 23.42
N LEU A 169 15.71 4.39 22.45
CA LEU A 169 15.73 5.75 21.88
C LEU A 169 15.26 6.79 22.88
N ALA A 170 14.25 6.49 23.70
CA ALA A 170 13.80 7.35 24.79
C ALA A 170 14.93 7.58 25.81
N ALA A 171 15.64 6.52 26.20
CA ALA A 171 16.80 6.61 27.09
C ALA A 171 17.97 7.41 26.47
N ALA A 172 18.22 7.23 25.17
CA ALA A 172 19.31 7.92 24.48
C ALA A 172 19.02 9.41 24.21
N THR A 173 17.77 9.78 23.96
CA THR A 173 17.37 11.15 23.59
C THR A 173 16.79 11.96 24.76
N GLY A 174 16.34 11.30 25.83
CA GLY A 174 15.58 11.93 26.92
C GLY A 174 14.15 12.31 26.53
N LEU A 175 13.65 11.89 25.36
CA LEU A 175 12.30 12.18 24.88
C LEU A 175 11.28 11.16 25.41
N SER A 176 10.04 11.63 25.61
CA SER A 176 8.89 10.75 25.78
C SER A 176 8.38 10.33 24.40
N LEU A 177 8.50 9.05 24.06
CA LEU A 177 8.19 8.52 22.72
C LEU A 177 6.98 7.58 22.76
N SER A 178 6.11 7.66 21.74
CA SER A 178 4.90 6.82 21.63
C SER A 178 5.24 5.32 21.55
N ALA A 179 4.36 4.44 22.01
CA ALA A 179 4.50 2.99 21.77
C ALA A 179 4.42 2.61 20.28
N THR A 180 3.78 3.44 19.46
CA THR A 180 3.59 3.23 18.02
C THR A 180 4.75 3.78 17.18
N LEU A 181 5.77 4.39 17.79
CA LEU A 181 6.85 5.14 17.12
C LEU A 181 7.49 4.39 15.93
N VAL A 182 7.80 3.11 16.11
CA VAL A 182 8.45 2.26 15.09
C VAL A 182 7.49 1.91 13.95
N PHE A 183 6.18 1.91 14.19
CA PHE A 183 5.15 1.68 13.18
C PHE A 183 4.82 2.98 12.42
N ASP A 184 4.75 4.11 13.14
CA ASP A 184 4.49 5.43 12.57
C ASP A 184 5.67 5.92 11.71
N HIS A 185 6.89 5.48 12.05
CA HIS A 185 8.13 5.79 11.32
C HIS A 185 8.87 4.49 10.98
N PRO A 186 8.45 3.78 9.91
CA PRO A 186 8.80 2.38 9.68
C PRO A 186 10.24 2.14 9.21
N THR A 187 11.04 3.18 8.95
CA THR A 187 12.44 3.05 8.52
C THR A 187 13.37 3.82 9.45
N ALA A 188 14.65 3.43 9.49
CA ALA A 188 15.65 4.13 10.31
C ALA A 188 15.78 5.61 9.93
N GLN A 189 15.67 5.92 8.62
CA GLN A 189 15.71 7.28 8.12
C GLN A 189 14.48 8.10 8.55
N ALA A 190 13.26 7.55 8.43
CA ALA A 190 12.04 8.25 8.82
C ALA A 190 12.02 8.51 10.34
N LEU A 191 12.43 7.53 11.13
CA LEU A 191 12.49 7.64 12.58
C LEU A 191 13.53 8.66 13.03
N ALA A 192 14.71 8.69 12.41
CA ALA A 192 15.73 9.71 12.68
C ALA A 192 15.25 11.12 12.30
N GLY A 193 14.50 11.25 11.20
CA GLY A 193 13.84 12.50 10.81
C GLY A 193 12.87 13.00 11.88
N HIS A 194 11.97 12.13 12.34
CA HIS A 194 11.00 12.47 13.38
C HIS A 194 11.68 12.87 14.71
N LEU A 195 12.72 12.16 15.13
CA LEU A 195 13.49 12.52 16.32
C LEU A 195 14.18 13.88 16.16
N ALA A 196 14.63 14.23 14.95
CA ALA A 196 15.22 15.53 14.68
C ALA A 196 14.20 16.67 14.83
N ASP A 197 12.95 16.44 14.42
CA ASP A 197 11.86 17.42 14.52
C ASP A 197 11.36 17.62 15.97
N LEU A 198 11.42 16.57 16.80
CA LEU A 198 11.07 16.65 18.22
C LEU A 198 12.13 17.36 19.07
N LEU A 199 13.39 17.36 18.65
CA LEU A 199 14.49 17.96 19.41
C LEU A 199 14.64 19.44 19.07
N PRO A 200 14.57 20.36 20.06
CA PRO A 200 14.76 21.79 19.81
C PRO A 200 16.09 22.06 19.11
N SER A 201 16.05 22.77 17.99
CA SER A 201 17.26 23.29 17.35
C SER A 201 17.77 24.49 18.14
N ALA A 202 19.05 24.51 18.52
CA ALA A 202 19.68 25.63 19.23
C ALA A 202 19.89 26.88 18.34
N THR A 203 19.27 26.94 17.17
CA THR A 203 19.36 28.05 16.22
C THR A 203 17.96 28.63 16.02
N PRO A 204 17.70 29.91 16.32
CA PRO A 204 16.42 30.53 16.00
C PRO A 204 16.35 30.73 14.48
N GLY A 205 15.48 29.96 13.82
CA GLY A 205 15.18 30.17 12.40
C GLY A 205 14.92 28.91 11.61
N ASP A 206 13.97 28.08 12.05
CA ASP A 206 13.12 27.29 11.15
C ASP A 206 11.94 26.76 11.98
N THR A 207 10.88 27.56 12.00
CA THR A 207 9.58 27.10 12.46
C THR A 207 9.05 26.12 11.40
N PRO A 208 8.46 24.97 11.77
CA PRO A 208 7.80 24.10 10.79
C PRO A 208 6.82 24.96 10.01
N VAL A 209 6.90 24.92 8.68
CA VAL A 209 6.04 25.70 7.80
C VAL A 209 4.61 25.27 8.10
N ALA A 210 3.92 26.09 8.90
CA ALA A 210 2.51 25.98 9.14
C ALA A 210 1.84 25.92 7.76
N ASN A 211 1.11 24.84 7.54
CA ASN A 211 0.28 24.52 6.38
C ASN A 211 -0.14 25.81 5.66
N THR A 212 0.65 26.21 4.66
CA THR A 212 0.41 27.44 3.92
C THR A 212 -0.99 27.32 3.36
N LEU A 213 -1.86 28.27 3.71
CA LEU A 213 -3.22 28.39 3.18
C LEU A 213 -3.18 28.05 1.70
N ARG A 214 -3.71 26.87 1.33
CA ARG A 214 -3.77 26.44 -0.06
C ARG A 214 -4.49 27.54 -0.85
N PRO A 215 -4.00 27.92 -2.05
CA PRO A 215 -4.72 28.82 -2.91
C PRO A 215 -6.17 28.35 -3.05
N VAL A 216 -7.11 29.30 -3.12
CA VAL A 216 -8.52 28.99 -3.38
C VAL A 216 -8.59 28.08 -4.60
N ALA A 217 -9.24 26.91 -4.46
CA ALA A 217 -9.44 25.97 -5.55
C ALA A 217 -10.03 26.69 -6.75
N ASP A 218 -9.29 26.73 -7.87
CA ASP A 218 -9.82 27.17 -9.15
C ASP A 218 -10.50 25.96 -9.81
N PRO A 219 -11.84 25.95 -9.89
CA PRO A 219 -12.57 24.82 -10.48
C PRO A 219 -12.25 24.63 -11.97
N ASP A 220 -11.73 25.66 -12.63
CA ASP A 220 -11.40 25.67 -14.05
C ASP A 220 -9.89 25.47 -14.31
N GLU A 221 -9.09 25.18 -13.26
CA GLU A 221 -7.65 24.92 -13.41
C GLU A 221 -7.39 23.78 -14.41
N PRO A 222 -6.64 24.04 -15.50
CA PRO A 222 -6.24 22.99 -16.43
C PRO A 222 -5.27 22.01 -15.77
N ILE A 223 -5.38 20.74 -16.11
CA ILE A 223 -4.51 19.69 -15.57
C ILE A 223 -3.46 19.32 -16.62
N ALA A 224 -2.19 19.46 -16.27
CA ALA A 224 -1.07 19.05 -17.09
C ALA A 224 -0.85 17.53 -17.00
N ILE A 225 -0.57 16.91 -18.14
CA ILE A 225 0.03 15.58 -18.22
C ILE A 225 1.54 15.77 -18.24
N VAL A 226 2.21 15.38 -17.17
CA VAL A 226 3.64 15.60 -16.95
C VAL A 226 4.47 14.45 -17.50
N SER A 227 3.97 13.23 -17.33
CA SER A 227 4.59 12.02 -17.87
C SER A 227 3.55 10.94 -18.10
N MET A 228 3.97 9.89 -18.80
CA MET A 228 3.14 8.71 -19.11
C MET A 228 4.03 7.47 -19.21
N ALA A 229 3.48 6.32 -18.85
CA ALA A 229 4.08 5.00 -19.03
C ALA A 229 2.99 3.97 -19.36
N CYS A 230 3.34 2.93 -20.11
CA CYS A 230 2.39 1.91 -20.50
C CYS A 230 3.03 0.56 -20.89
N ARG A 231 2.19 -0.48 -20.86
CA ARG A 231 2.41 -1.78 -21.49
C ARG A 231 1.18 -2.17 -22.28
N PHE A 232 1.37 -2.52 -23.55
CA PHE A 232 0.29 -2.93 -24.44
C PHE A 232 0.74 -4.10 -25.33
N PRO A 233 -0.20 -4.79 -26.00
CA PRO A 233 0.12 -5.87 -26.94
C PRO A 233 1.00 -5.41 -28.10
N GLY A 234 1.61 -6.36 -28.81
CA GLY A 234 2.54 -6.06 -29.91
C GLY A 234 3.93 -5.63 -29.45
N GLY A 235 4.30 -5.93 -28.19
CA GLY A 235 5.62 -5.62 -27.63
C GLY A 235 5.78 -4.16 -27.20
N VAL A 236 4.67 -3.44 -27.00
CA VAL A 236 4.69 -2.03 -26.57
C VAL A 236 5.09 -1.94 -25.10
N ARG A 237 6.25 -1.35 -24.82
CA ARG A 237 6.77 -1.14 -23.46
C ARG A 237 6.92 0.33 -23.09
N SER A 238 6.50 1.24 -23.96
CA SER A 238 6.59 2.67 -23.72
C SER A 238 5.57 3.43 -24.57
N PRO A 239 5.28 4.70 -24.22
CA PRO A 239 4.49 5.58 -25.07
C PRO A 239 5.09 5.76 -26.47
N GLU A 240 6.41 5.71 -26.58
CA GLU A 240 7.11 5.76 -27.86
C GLU A 240 6.86 4.50 -28.71
N ASP A 241 6.92 3.31 -28.12
CA ASP A 241 6.60 2.06 -28.83
C ASP A 241 5.13 2.04 -29.28
N LEU A 242 4.22 2.57 -28.45
CA LEU A 242 2.81 2.71 -28.81
C LEU A 242 2.64 3.62 -30.03
N TRP A 243 3.35 4.75 -30.04
CA TRP A 243 3.35 5.66 -31.18
C TRP A 243 3.84 4.97 -32.45
N ASP A 244 4.95 4.23 -32.38
CA ASP A 244 5.50 3.51 -33.54
C ASP A 244 4.54 2.43 -34.06
N LEU A 245 3.86 1.69 -33.17
CA LEU A 245 2.86 0.71 -33.54
C LEU A 245 1.67 1.35 -34.28
N VAL A 246 1.13 2.44 -33.72
CA VAL A 246 -0.02 3.15 -34.31
C VAL A 246 0.36 3.85 -35.61
N ALA A 247 1.48 4.56 -35.64
CA ALA A 247 1.94 5.33 -36.80
C ALA A 247 2.30 4.42 -37.99
N SER A 248 2.77 3.19 -37.74
CA SER A 248 3.03 2.19 -38.78
C SER A 248 1.79 1.42 -39.23
N GLY A 249 0.66 1.55 -38.51
CA GLY A 249 -0.55 0.78 -38.75
C GLY A 249 -0.39 -0.71 -38.43
N ALA A 250 0.50 -1.05 -37.49
CA ALA A 250 0.73 -2.42 -37.07
C ALA A 250 -0.39 -2.94 -36.16
N ASP A 251 -0.53 -4.26 -36.11
CA ASP A 251 -1.57 -4.97 -35.35
C ASP A 251 -0.92 -5.74 -34.19
N GLY A 252 -1.38 -5.48 -32.97
CA GLY A 252 -0.92 -6.13 -31.74
C GLY A 252 -1.69 -7.40 -31.36
N ILE A 253 -2.70 -7.80 -32.16
CA ILE A 253 -3.49 -9.01 -31.93
C ILE A 253 -2.71 -10.25 -32.40
N GLY A 254 -2.65 -11.27 -31.52
CA GLY A 254 -1.95 -12.51 -31.79
C GLY A 254 -2.62 -13.72 -31.13
N ALA A 255 -1.96 -14.87 -31.22
CA ALA A 255 -2.44 -16.10 -30.60
C ALA A 255 -2.50 -16.00 -29.06
N PHE A 256 -3.37 -16.82 -28.45
CA PHE A 256 -3.44 -16.93 -27.00
C PHE A 256 -2.09 -17.30 -26.34
N PRO A 257 -1.85 -16.81 -25.11
CA PRO A 257 -0.61 -17.06 -24.38
C PRO A 257 -0.46 -18.53 -24.01
N THR A 258 0.78 -19.04 -24.09
CA THR A 258 1.12 -20.43 -23.75
C THR A 258 1.74 -20.58 -22.36
N ASP A 259 1.91 -19.48 -21.63
CA ASP A 259 2.60 -19.37 -20.34
C ASP A 259 1.65 -19.15 -19.15
N ARG A 260 0.34 -19.31 -19.37
CA ARG A 260 -0.71 -19.07 -18.37
C ARG A 260 -1.52 -20.32 -18.01
N ASP A 261 -1.03 -21.48 -18.45
CA ASP A 261 -1.65 -22.80 -18.21
C ASP A 261 -3.13 -22.88 -18.62
N TRP A 262 -3.50 -22.18 -19.70
CA TRP A 262 -4.80 -22.34 -20.33
C TRP A 262 -4.85 -23.68 -21.07
N ASP A 263 -5.97 -24.40 -20.96
CA ASP A 263 -6.20 -25.61 -21.76
C ASP A 263 -6.55 -25.24 -23.21
N LEU A 264 -5.53 -24.82 -23.96
CA LEU A 264 -5.68 -24.38 -25.35
C LEU A 264 -6.21 -25.50 -26.26
N ALA A 265 -5.89 -26.76 -25.95
CA ALA A 265 -6.39 -27.91 -26.71
C ALA A 265 -7.90 -28.07 -26.53
N ALA A 266 -8.40 -28.01 -25.29
CA ALA A 266 -9.83 -28.05 -25.03
C ALA A 266 -10.56 -26.85 -25.67
N LEU A 267 -9.98 -25.64 -25.59
CA LEU A 267 -10.57 -24.45 -26.25
C LEU A 267 -10.65 -24.63 -27.77
N GLN A 268 -9.59 -25.14 -28.41
CA GLN A 268 -9.58 -25.42 -29.85
C GLN A 268 -10.61 -26.47 -30.27
N GLU A 269 -10.81 -27.52 -29.45
CA GLU A 269 -11.82 -28.55 -29.73
C GLU A 269 -13.26 -27.99 -29.72
N THR A 270 -13.55 -27.00 -28.88
CA THR A 270 -14.87 -26.34 -28.90
C THR A 270 -15.10 -25.54 -30.17
N GLY A 271 -14.06 -24.93 -30.72
CA GLY A 271 -14.14 -24.06 -31.89
C GLY A 271 -15.10 -22.88 -31.72
N ALA A 272 -15.40 -22.48 -30.47
CA ALA A 272 -16.43 -21.50 -30.16
C ALA A 272 -16.06 -20.09 -30.66
N PHE A 273 -14.81 -19.67 -30.46
CA PHE A 273 -14.31 -18.35 -30.84
C PHE A 273 -12.86 -18.42 -31.36
N ALA A 274 -12.40 -17.35 -32.03
CA ALA A 274 -11.02 -17.24 -32.46
C ALA A 274 -10.07 -17.29 -31.25
N ALA A 275 -9.04 -18.14 -31.32
CA ALA A 275 -7.99 -18.21 -30.30
C ALA A 275 -6.97 -17.05 -30.45
N GLU A 276 -7.48 -15.84 -30.63
CA GLU A 276 -6.72 -14.60 -30.86
C GLU A 276 -7.15 -13.49 -29.89
N GLY A 277 -6.18 -12.67 -29.49
CA GLY A 277 -6.38 -11.51 -28.61
C GLY A 277 -5.11 -10.68 -28.48
N GLY A 278 -5.21 -9.53 -27.83
CA GLY A 278 -4.05 -8.70 -27.50
C GLY A 278 -3.52 -9.04 -26.11
N PHE A 279 -2.28 -9.50 -25.99
CA PHE A 279 -1.70 -9.89 -24.70
C PHE A 279 -0.43 -9.11 -24.38
N VAL A 280 -0.27 -8.76 -23.10
CA VAL A 280 1.00 -8.27 -22.55
C VAL A 280 1.86 -9.50 -22.29
N HIS A 281 2.93 -9.66 -23.07
CA HIS A 281 3.76 -10.86 -23.08
C HIS A 281 4.48 -11.12 -21.74
N ASP A 282 4.91 -10.06 -21.06
CA ASP A 282 5.65 -10.09 -19.80
C ASP A 282 4.72 -9.96 -18.57
N ALA A 283 3.41 -10.16 -18.71
CA ALA A 283 2.45 -10.03 -17.59
C ALA A 283 2.70 -11.02 -16.44
N THR A 284 3.45 -12.10 -16.67
CA THR A 284 3.82 -13.09 -15.65
C THR A 284 5.12 -12.74 -14.92
N GLU A 285 5.92 -11.82 -15.46
CA GLU A 285 7.20 -11.37 -14.89
C GLU A 285 6.98 -10.25 -13.86
N PHE A 286 7.90 -10.13 -12.88
CA PHE A 286 7.87 -9.06 -11.88
C PHE A 286 9.17 -8.98 -11.07
N ASP A 287 9.73 -7.77 -10.94
CA ASP A 287 10.86 -7.52 -10.01
C ASP A 287 10.35 -7.28 -8.57
N ALA A 288 10.11 -8.37 -7.84
CA ALA A 288 9.64 -8.28 -6.45
C ALA A 288 10.65 -7.60 -5.51
N GLY A 289 11.96 -7.76 -5.78
CA GLY A 289 13.03 -7.22 -4.95
C GLY A 289 13.06 -5.69 -4.95
N LEU A 290 12.83 -5.08 -6.12
CA LEU A 290 12.75 -3.62 -6.27
C LEU A 290 11.73 -2.97 -5.33
N PHE A 291 10.59 -3.65 -5.11
CA PHE A 291 9.48 -3.17 -4.29
C PHE A 291 9.48 -3.72 -2.86
N GLY A 292 10.53 -4.45 -2.45
CA GLY A 292 10.61 -5.07 -1.11
C GLY A 292 9.56 -6.16 -0.87
N ILE A 293 9.09 -6.80 -1.93
CA ILE A 293 8.05 -7.83 -1.89
C ILE A 293 8.72 -9.22 -1.86
N SER A 294 8.27 -10.07 -0.94
CA SER A 294 8.80 -11.43 -0.86
C SER A 294 8.37 -12.29 -2.05
N PRO A 295 9.14 -13.31 -2.48
CA PRO A 295 8.72 -14.20 -3.55
C PRO A 295 7.37 -14.88 -3.31
N ARG A 296 7.07 -15.22 -2.04
CA ARG A 296 5.77 -15.82 -1.65
C ARG A 296 4.61 -14.85 -1.87
N GLU A 297 4.79 -13.59 -1.49
CA GLU A 297 3.78 -12.56 -1.71
C GLU A 297 3.61 -12.27 -3.21
N ALA A 298 4.70 -12.18 -3.97
CA ALA A 298 4.65 -11.91 -5.40
C ALA A 298 3.82 -12.95 -6.19
N ILE A 299 3.92 -14.24 -5.83
CA ILE A 299 3.10 -15.31 -6.42
C ILE A 299 1.60 -15.11 -6.11
N ALA A 300 1.28 -14.60 -4.93
CA ALA A 300 -0.10 -14.35 -4.51
C ALA A 300 -0.71 -13.09 -5.14
N MET A 301 0.12 -12.21 -5.71
CA MET A 301 -0.31 -10.94 -6.29
C MET A 301 -0.90 -11.11 -7.69
N ASP A 302 -2.10 -10.56 -7.88
CA ASP A 302 -2.68 -10.33 -9.20
C ASP A 302 -1.64 -9.63 -10.11
N PRO A 303 -1.36 -10.17 -11.32
CA PRO A 303 -0.53 -9.50 -12.33
C PRO A 303 -0.84 -8.02 -12.53
N GLN A 304 -2.11 -7.61 -12.38
CA GLN A 304 -2.52 -6.22 -12.46
C GLN A 304 -1.82 -5.34 -11.40
N GLN A 305 -1.66 -5.84 -10.16
CA GLN A 305 -0.94 -5.11 -9.11
C GLN A 305 0.56 -4.98 -9.44
N ARG A 306 1.15 -6.04 -10.00
CA ARG A 306 2.58 -6.09 -10.37
C ARG A 306 2.89 -5.11 -11.49
N LEU A 307 2.11 -5.15 -12.58
CA LEU A 307 2.25 -4.24 -13.71
C LEU A 307 2.01 -2.77 -13.32
N LEU A 308 1.07 -2.49 -12.40
CA LEU A 308 0.86 -1.14 -11.89
C LEU A 308 2.07 -0.60 -11.14
N LEU A 309 2.75 -1.42 -10.34
CA LEU A 309 3.94 -0.99 -9.59
C LEU A 309 5.08 -0.60 -10.54
N GLU A 310 5.36 -1.43 -11.53
CA GLU A 310 6.40 -1.16 -12.54
C GLU A 310 6.04 0.06 -13.40
N THR A 311 4.80 0.14 -13.88
CA THR A 311 4.35 1.27 -14.71
C THR A 311 4.32 2.57 -13.92
N ALA A 312 3.99 2.54 -12.62
CA ALA A 312 4.05 3.70 -11.76
C ALA A 312 5.49 4.16 -11.54
N TRP A 313 6.42 3.23 -11.30
CA TRP A 313 7.85 3.53 -11.20
C TRP A 313 8.34 4.28 -12.45
N GLU A 314 8.03 3.74 -13.63
CA GLU A 314 8.42 4.32 -14.91
C GLU A 314 7.79 5.68 -15.18
N ALA A 315 6.49 5.85 -14.87
CA ALA A 315 5.84 7.15 -15.02
C ALA A 315 6.53 8.22 -14.15
N LEU A 316 6.91 7.88 -12.92
CA LEU A 316 7.63 8.80 -12.02
C LEU A 316 9.06 9.08 -12.52
N GLU A 317 9.80 8.07 -12.96
CA GLU A 317 11.15 8.26 -13.54
C GLU A 317 11.12 9.11 -14.81
N ARG A 318 10.15 8.89 -15.68
CA ARG A 318 9.97 9.65 -16.93
C ARG A 318 9.60 11.11 -16.69
N ALA A 319 9.08 11.45 -15.51
CA ALA A 319 8.93 12.84 -15.08
C ALA A 319 10.28 13.49 -14.65
N GLY A 320 11.41 12.79 -14.80
CA GLY A 320 12.74 13.24 -14.39
C GLY A 320 12.94 13.23 -12.88
N ARG A 321 12.15 12.43 -12.15
CA ARG A 321 12.14 12.43 -10.68
C ARG A 321 12.46 11.05 -10.15
N ASN A 322 13.30 10.99 -9.12
CA ASN A 322 13.56 9.76 -8.40
C ASN A 322 12.25 9.31 -7.69
N PRO A 323 11.69 8.12 -7.99
CA PRO A 323 10.43 7.66 -7.39
C PRO A 323 10.45 7.65 -5.86
N ARG A 324 11.62 7.42 -5.23
CA ARG A 324 11.78 7.43 -3.77
C ARG A 324 11.59 8.81 -3.15
N THR A 325 11.70 9.88 -3.92
CA THR A 325 11.50 11.27 -3.43
C THR A 325 10.04 11.66 -3.28
N PHE A 326 9.09 10.80 -3.68
CA PHE A 326 7.67 11.02 -3.50
C PHE A 326 7.14 10.58 -2.13
N GLN A 327 8.00 9.98 -1.29
CA GLN A 327 7.64 9.60 0.06
C GLN A 327 7.15 10.81 0.88
N ALA A 328 6.06 10.61 1.61
CA ALA A 328 5.36 11.64 2.40
C ALA A 328 4.87 12.85 1.57
N THR A 329 4.65 12.66 0.26
CA THR A 329 3.98 13.68 -0.57
C THR A 329 2.48 13.40 -0.64
N SER A 330 1.69 14.47 -0.78
CA SER A 330 0.24 14.38 -1.03
C SER A 330 -0.08 13.97 -2.48
N THR A 331 0.62 12.99 -3.03
CA THR A 331 0.38 12.46 -4.38
C THR A 331 -0.74 11.43 -4.32
N GLY A 332 -1.78 11.60 -5.15
CA GLY A 332 -2.89 10.65 -5.24
C GLY A 332 -2.64 9.53 -6.25
N VAL A 333 -3.40 8.43 -6.12
CA VAL A 333 -3.38 7.27 -7.02
C VAL A 333 -4.81 6.90 -7.39
N PHE A 334 -5.16 6.97 -8.67
CA PHE A 334 -6.50 6.72 -9.19
C PHE A 334 -6.43 5.69 -10.31
N VAL A 335 -6.92 4.48 -10.05
CA VAL A 335 -6.79 3.35 -10.99
C VAL A 335 -8.15 2.83 -11.40
N GLY A 336 -8.39 2.77 -12.70
CA GLY A 336 -9.49 2.01 -13.29
C GLY A 336 -9.12 0.55 -13.46
N ALA A 337 -9.82 -0.36 -12.80
CA ALA A 337 -9.56 -1.80 -12.92
C ALA A 337 -10.77 -2.61 -12.46
N SER A 338 -10.92 -3.81 -13.02
CA SER A 338 -11.88 -4.81 -12.59
C SER A 338 -11.16 -6.00 -11.94
N THR A 339 -11.92 -6.84 -11.24
CA THR A 339 -11.38 -8.11 -10.71
C THR A 339 -10.92 -9.00 -11.87
N SER A 340 -9.67 -9.47 -11.83
CA SER A 340 -9.15 -10.38 -12.86
C SER A 340 -9.68 -11.82 -12.71
N GLY A 341 -9.99 -12.25 -11.49
CA GLY A 341 -10.23 -13.65 -11.17
C GLY A 341 -8.94 -14.44 -10.88
N TYR A 342 -7.79 -13.78 -10.79
CA TYR A 342 -6.52 -14.42 -10.40
C TYR A 342 -6.67 -15.11 -9.04
N GLY A 343 -6.06 -16.28 -8.87
CA GLY A 343 -6.09 -17.07 -7.63
C GLY A 343 -7.42 -17.80 -7.36
N THR A 344 -8.46 -17.57 -8.17
CA THR A 344 -9.70 -18.38 -8.09
C THR A 344 -9.45 -19.77 -8.70
N GLY A 345 -9.90 -20.84 -8.03
CA GLY A 345 -9.70 -22.22 -8.49
C GLY A 345 -8.55 -23.01 -7.85
N GLY A 346 -7.93 -22.51 -6.77
CA GLY A 346 -7.05 -23.31 -5.90
C GLY A 346 -5.60 -23.48 -6.38
N ARG A 347 -5.16 -22.70 -7.37
CA ARG A 347 -3.80 -22.78 -7.96
C ARG A 347 -2.73 -21.99 -7.21
N THR A 348 -2.97 -21.64 -5.95
CA THR A 348 -2.06 -20.83 -5.12
C THR A 348 -1.65 -21.56 -3.84
N GLU A 349 -1.25 -22.83 -3.97
CA GLU A 349 -0.66 -23.58 -2.85
C GLU A 349 0.60 -22.87 -2.34
N GLY A 350 0.67 -22.59 -1.03
CA GLY A 350 1.81 -21.92 -0.39
C GLY A 350 1.75 -20.38 -0.35
N ALA A 351 0.65 -19.77 -0.83
CA ALA A 351 0.39 -18.33 -0.77
C ALA A 351 -0.44 -17.89 0.46
N ASP A 352 -0.60 -18.77 1.45
CA ASP A 352 -1.43 -18.55 2.63
C ASP A 352 -1.08 -17.23 3.34
N GLY A 353 -2.09 -16.41 3.61
CA GLY A 353 -1.95 -15.10 4.25
C GLY A 353 -1.76 -13.89 3.31
N HIS A 354 -1.33 -14.09 2.07
CA HIS A 354 -1.17 -12.99 1.10
C HIS A 354 -2.30 -12.89 0.07
N LEU A 355 -3.11 -13.94 -0.11
CA LEU A 355 -4.18 -13.96 -1.13
C LEU A 355 -5.21 -12.84 -0.98
N MET A 356 -5.59 -12.51 0.26
CA MET A 356 -6.57 -11.45 0.51
C MET A 356 -6.08 -10.11 -0.04
N THR A 357 -4.81 -9.74 0.21
CA THR A 357 -4.25 -8.48 -0.28
C THR A 357 -3.79 -8.58 -1.73
N GLY A 358 -3.38 -9.77 -2.18
CA GLY A 358 -2.96 -10.03 -3.56
C GLY A 358 -4.08 -9.94 -4.59
N MET A 359 -5.34 -10.14 -4.20
CA MET A 359 -6.50 -10.14 -5.12
C MET A 359 -7.49 -8.99 -4.89
N ALA A 360 -7.38 -8.25 -3.77
CA ALA A 360 -8.33 -7.20 -3.45
C ALA A 360 -8.21 -6.00 -4.41
N GLY A 361 -9.32 -5.58 -5.00
CA GLY A 361 -9.35 -4.43 -5.91
C GLY A 361 -8.86 -3.13 -5.27
N SER A 362 -9.18 -2.87 -4.00
CA SER A 362 -8.68 -1.69 -3.27
C SER A 362 -7.15 -1.66 -3.11
N VAL A 363 -6.48 -2.82 -3.20
CA VAL A 363 -5.03 -2.92 -3.07
C VAL A 363 -4.32 -2.55 -4.37
N LEU A 364 -5.01 -2.48 -5.53
CA LEU A 364 -4.40 -2.01 -6.79
C LEU A 364 -3.84 -0.60 -6.66
N SER A 365 -4.67 0.38 -6.27
CA SER A 365 -4.21 1.74 -5.97
C SER A 365 -3.45 1.82 -4.64
N GLY A 366 -3.89 1.07 -3.62
CA GLY A 366 -3.32 1.13 -2.28
C GLY A 366 -1.86 0.64 -2.21
N ARG A 367 -1.50 -0.40 -2.98
CA ARG A 367 -0.14 -0.93 -3.01
C ARG A 367 0.83 0.01 -3.71
N VAL A 368 0.40 0.69 -4.77
CA VAL A 368 1.18 1.77 -5.39
C VAL A 368 1.42 2.87 -4.36
N ALA A 369 0.38 3.37 -3.71
CA ALA A 369 0.54 4.40 -2.67
C ALA A 369 1.49 3.94 -1.55
N TYR A 370 1.34 2.70 -1.06
CA TYR A 370 2.22 2.12 -0.04
C TYR A 370 3.68 1.99 -0.49
N ALA A 371 3.93 1.45 -1.68
CA ALA A 371 5.28 1.19 -2.18
C ALA A 371 6.11 2.47 -2.39
N PHE A 372 5.45 3.58 -2.79
CA PHE A 372 6.10 4.87 -2.99
C PHE A 372 5.94 5.84 -1.80
N GLY A 373 5.25 5.42 -0.73
CA GLY A 373 4.99 6.24 0.45
C GLY A 373 4.14 7.48 0.17
N LEU A 374 3.14 7.37 -0.71
CA LEU A 374 2.25 8.46 -1.10
C LEU A 374 1.12 8.63 -0.09
N GLU A 375 0.82 9.88 0.29
CA GLU A 375 -0.16 10.23 1.32
C GLU A 375 -1.42 10.91 0.75
N GLY A 376 -1.56 10.98 -0.58
CA GLY A 376 -2.79 11.43 -1.21
C GLY A 376 -3.88 10.35 -1.29
N PRO A 377 -5.05 10.67 -1.85
CA PRO A 377 -6.12 9.70 -2.03
C PRO A 377 -5.68 8.50 -2.88
N ALA A 378 -5.98 7.28 -2.44
CA ALA A 378 -5.72 6.06 -3.19
C ALA A 378 -7.05 5.36 -3.50
N VAL A 379 -7.50 5.42 -4.75
CA VAL A 379 -8.83 4.97 -5.19
C VAL A 379 -8.73 4.04 -6.39
N THR A 380 -9.39 2.90 -6.29
CA THR A 380 -9.64 2.00 -7.42
C THR A 380 -11.12 2.09 -7.80
N VAL A 381 -11.41 2.26 -9.08
CA VAL A 381 -12.78 2.36 -9.61
C VAL A 381 -13.05 1.30 -10.66
N ASP A 382 -14.26 0.74 -10.60
CA ASP A 382 -14.78 -0.18 -11.60
C ASP A 382 -16.08 0.39 -12.18
N THR A 383 -15.99 0.84 -13.42
CA THR A 383 -17.11 1.26 -14.27
C THR A 383 -17.02 0.51 -15.61
N ALA A 384 -16.50 -0.72 -15.59
CA ALA A 384 -16.18 -1.50 -16.78
C ALA A 384 -15.27 -0.73 -17.77
N CYS A 385 -15.64 -0.64 -19.05
CA CYS A 385 -14.80 -0.07 -20.11
C CYS A 385 -14.41 1.41 -19.90
N SER A 386 -15.15 2.17 -19.08
CA SER A 386 -14.83 3.59 -18.81
C SER A 386 -13.92 3.83 -17.61
N SER A 387 -13.48 2.77 -16.91
CA SER A 387 -12.84 2.89 -15.59
C SER A 387 -11.62 3.80 -15.56
N SER A 388 -10.73 3.73 -16.55
CA SER A 388 -9.52 4.56 -16.60
C SER A 388 -9.84 6.05 -16.79
N LEU A 389 -10.85 6.39 -17.60
CA LEU A 389 -11.28 7.78 -17.79
C LEU A 389 -12.06 8.32 -16.59
N VAL A 390 -12.81 7.48 -15.88
CA VAL A 390 -13.45 7.86 -14.60
C VAL A 390 -12.37 8.09 -13.53
N ALA A 391 -11.35 7.24 -13.46
CA ALA A 391 -10.19 7.45 -12.58
C ALA A 391 -9.48 8.78 -12.89
N LEU A 392 -9.26 9.07 -14.17
CA LEU A 392 -8.70 10.33 -14.65
C LEU A 392 -9.57 11.54 -14.27
N HIS A 393 -10.89 11.42 -14.39
CA HIS A 393 -11.83 12.47 -13.98
C HIS A 393 -11.73 12.75 -12.47
N LEU A 394 -11.69 11.72 -11.64
CA LEU A 394 -11.56 11.85 -10.18
C LEU A 394 -10.21 12.45 -9.78
N ALA A 395 -9.12 12.04 -10.43
CA ALA A 395 -7.79 12.61 -10.22
C ALA A 395 -7.76 14.12 -10.52
N ALA A 396 -8.34 14.53 -11.65
CA ALA A 396 -8.44 15.95 -12.02
C ALA A 396 -9.25 16.76 -11.00
N GLN A 397 -10.36 16.22 -10.49
CA GLN A 397 -11.15 16.87 -9.43
C GLN A 397 -10.35 16.99 -8.12
N SER A 398 -9.65 15.93 -7.71
CA SER A 398 -8.82 15.92 -6.50
C SER A 398 -7.67 16.94 -6.57
N LEU A 399 -7.05 17.10 -7.74
CA LEU A 399 -6.05 18.13 -8.00
C LEU A 399 -6.63 19.55 -7.93
N ARG A 400 -7.82 19.79 -8.52
CA ARG A 400 -8.49 21.10 -8.48
C ARG A 400 -8.92 21.49 -7.06
N ASN A 401 -9.45 20.53 -6.31
CA ASN A 401 -9.83 20.71 -4.91
C ASN A 401 -8.62 20.84 -3.97
N GLY A 402 -7.42 20.59 -4.49
CA GLY A 402 -6.19 20.61 -3.73
C GLY A 402 -6.04 19.44 -2.76
N GLU A 403 -6.86 18.39 -2.85
CA GLU A 403 -6.73 17.18 -2.02
C GLU A 403 -5.38 16.48 -2.24
N CYS A 404 -4.86 16.54 -3.47
CA CYS A 404 -3.52 16.11 -3.83
C CYS A 404 -2.75 17.22 -4.58
N SER A 405 -1.42 17.10 -4.57
CA SER A 405 -0.50 17.99 -5.29
C SER A 405 -0.14 17.46 -6.68
N MET A 406 -0.02 16.14 -6.79
CA MET A 406 0.14 15.38 -8.04
C MET A 406 -0.78 14.16 -7.99
N ALA A 407 -1.05 13.54 -9.14
CA ALA A 407 -1.83 12.30 -9.18
C ALA A 407 -1.33 11.33 -10.26
N LEU A 408 -1.16 10.06 -9.90
CA LEU A 408 -1.09 8.98 -10.87
C LEU A 408 -2.52 8.59 -11.24
N ALA A 409 -2.85 8.57 -12.52
CA ALA A 409 -4.18 8.20 -13.01
C ALA A 409 -4.12 7.33 -14.25
N GLY A 410 -4.94 6.29 -14.32
CA GLY A 410 -5.00 5.43 -15.50
C GLY A 410 -5.77 4.15 -15.25
N GLY A 411 -5.35 3.05 -15.86
CA GLY A 411 -6.02 1.76 -15.67
C GLY A 411 -5.19 0.56 -16.09
N VAL A 412 -5.66 -0.62 -15.68
CA VAL A 412 -5.03 -1.90 -15.97
C VAL A 412 -6.08 -2.96 -16.27
N THR A 413 -5.75 -3.89 -17.17
CA THR A 413 -6.51 -5.10 -17.43
C THR A 413 -5.55 -6.22 -17.83
N VAL A 414 -5.63 -7.33 -17.11
CA VAL A 414 -4.93 -8.59 -17.45
C VAL A 414 -5.96 -9.71 -17.46
N ILE A 415 -6.00 -10.46 -18.56
CA ILE A 415 -6.87 -11.60 -18.79
C ILE A 415 -6.15 -12.86 -18.28
N VAL A 416 -6.54 -13.31 -17.09
CA VAL A 416 -5.88 -14.46 -16.42
C VAL A 416 -6.45 -15.82 -16.85
N GLY A 417 -7.63 -15.83 -17.47
CA GLY A 417 -8.33 -17.03 -17.93
C GLY A 417 -9.18 -16.76 -19.17
N PRO A 418 -9.60 -17.81 -19.91
CA PRO A 418 -10.35 -17.67 -21.15
C PRO A 418 -11.85 -17.33 -20.96
N ASP A 419 -12.33 -17.23 -19.71
CA ASP A 419 -13.75 -17.11 -19.39
C ASP A 419 -14.42 -15.89 -20.03
N ILE A 420 -13.70 -14.76 -20.14
CA ILE A 420 -14.22 -13.54 -20.76
C ILE A 420 -14.54 -13.75 -22.25
N PHE A 421 -13.74 -14.54 -22.95
CA PHE A 421 -14.00 -14.88 -24.36
C PHE A 421 -15.23 -15.78 -24.46
N ALA A 422 -15.31 -16.83 -23.63
CA ALA A 422 -16.46 -17.75 -23.62
C ALA A 422 -17.78 -17.06 -23.24
N GLU A 423 -17.74 -16.05 -22.38
CA GLU A 423 -18.93 -15.27 -22.00
C GLU A 423 -19.40 -14.35 -23.13
N PHE A 424 -18.48 -13.63 -23.79
CA PHE A 424 -18.83 -12.73 -24.88
C PHE A 424 -19.19 -13.45 -26.18
N ASP A 425 -18.64 -14.63 -26.41
CA ASP A 425 -19.05 -15.52 -27.51
C ASP A 425 -20.53 -15.90 -27.39
N ARG A 426 -20.98 -16.28 -26.18
CA ARG A 426 -22.38 -16.59 -25.90
C ARG A 426 -23.35 -15.42 -26.12
N GLN A 427 -22.83 -14.19 -26.20
CA GLN A 427 -23.61 -12.97 -26.42
C GLN A 427 -23.49 -12.46 -27.87
N ASP A 428 -22.88 -13.23 -28.78
CA ASP A 428 -22.54 -12.82 -30.15
C ASP A 428 -21.76 -11.47 -30.17
N GLY A 429 -20.93 -11.25 -29.14
CA GLY A 429 -20.24 -9.98 -28.88
C GLY A 429 -18.80 -9.94 -29.38
N LEU A 430 -18.22 -11.07 -29.78
CA LEU A 430 -16.83 -11.17 -30.25
C LEU A 430 -16.74 -11.02 -31.76
N ALA A 431 -15.68 -10.35 -32.22
CA ALA A 431 -15.28 -10.40 -33.62
C ALA A 431 -14.78 -11.79 -33.98
N SER A 432 -15.17 -12.28 -35.16
CA SER A 432 -14.85 -13.64 -35.64
C SER A 432 -13.35 -13.88 -35.86
N ASP A 433 -12.57 -12.81 -35.97
CA ASP A 433 -11.11 -12.78 -36.17
C ASP A 433 -10.39 -12.06 -35.02
N GLY A 434 -11.07 -11.84 -33.88
CA GLY A 434 -10.49 -11.21 -32.69
C GLY A 434 -10.13 -9.72 -32.84
N ARG A 435 -10.53 -9.04 -33.92
CA ARG A 435 -10.13 -7.65 -34.21
C ARG A 435 -11.31 -6.67 -34.14
N CYS A 436 -11.10 -5.54 -33.45
CA CYS A 436 -12.04 -4.42 -33.47
C CYS A 436 -11.99 -3.70 -34.83
N LYS A 437 -12.99 -3.93 -35.69
CA LYS A 437 -13.14 -3.27 -37.00
C LYS A 437 -13.95 -1.97 -36.90
N ALA A 438 -13.54 -1.08 -35.99
CA ALA A 438 -14.27 0.13 -35.61
C ALA A 438 -14.72 0.97 -36.81
N PHE A 439 -16.02 1.28 -36.87
CA PHE A 439 -16.68 2.07 -37.93
C PHE A 439 -16.59 1.47 -39.35
N GLY A 440 -16.02 0.27 -39.49
CA GLY A 440 -15.89 -0.43 -40.76
C GLY A 440 -17.17 -1.18 -41.12
N ALA A 441 -17.41 -1.35 -42.42
CA ALA A 441 -18.54 -2.15 -42.91
C ALA A 441 -18.48 -3.64 -42.48
N GLY A 442 -17.29 -4.11 -42.08
CA GLY A 442 -17.05 -5.46 -41.56
C GLY A 442 -17.07 -5.57 -40.04
N ALA A 443 -17.52 -4.54 -39.31
CA ALA A 443 -17.70 -4.57 -37.86
C ALA A 443 -18.65 -5.72 -37.46
N ASP A 444 -18.13 -6.72 -36.76
CA ASP A 444 -18.85 -7.93 -36.35
C ASP A 444 -18.78 -8.20 -34.84
N GLY A 445 -17.97 -7.44 -34.08
CA GLY A 445 -17.85 -7.57 -32.63
C GLY A 445 -16.56 -6.96 -32.08
N THR A 446 -16.31 -7.21 -30.80
CA THR A 446 -15.14 -6.73 -30.06
C THR A 446 -13.99 -7.74 -30.12
N GLY A 447 -12.75 -7.25 -30.21
CA GLY A 447 -11.53 -7.97 -29.87
C GLY A 447 -11.05 -7.62 -28.47
N TRP A 448 -10.68 -8.62 -27.67
CA TRP A 448 -10.18 -8.39 -26.31
C TRP A 448 -8.66 -8.22 -26.30
N ALA A 449 -8.21 -7.26 -25.49
CA ALA A 449 -6.82 -6.97 -25.28
C ALA A 449 -6.52 -6.63 -23.82
N GLU A 450 -5.28 -6.86 -23.43
CA GLU A 450 -4.71 -6.48 -22.14
C GLU A 450 -4.01 -5.12 -22.22
N GLY A 451 -3.69 -4.56 -21.07
CA GLY A 451 -2.81 -3.41 -21.01
C GLY A 451 -2.79 -2.73 -19.65
N VAL A 452 -1.76 -1.91 -19.46
CA VAL A 452 -1.70 -0.93 -18.37
C VAL A 452 -1.21 0.40 -18.94
N GLY A 453 -1.84 1.49 -18.51
CA GLY A 453 -1.40 2.84 -18.83
C GLY A 453 -1.59 3.74 -17.63
N LEU A 454 -0.58 4.54 -17.31
CA LEU A 454 -0.61 5.53 -16.23
C LEU A 454 -0.11 6.88 -16.74
N LEU A 455 -0.81 7.93 -16.32
CA LEU A 455 -0.44 9.33 -16.51
C LEU A 455 -0.04 9.91 -15.15
N LEU A 456 1.01 10.72 -15.13
CA LEU A 456 1.32 11.58 -14.00
C LEU A 456 0.76 12.98 -14.26
N LEU A 457 -0.07 13.45 -13.34
CA LEU A 457 -0.86 14.66 -13.48
C LEU A 457 -0.50 15.68 -12.41
N GLU A 458 -0.61 16.95 -12.78
CA GLU A 458 -0.42 18.07 -11.89
C GLU A 458 -1.29 19.25 -12.36
N ARG A 459 -1.61 20.19 -11.47
CA ARG A 459 -2.18 21.48 -11.90
C ARG A 459 -1.22 22.16 -12.88
N LEU A 460 -1.70 22.72 -13.99
CA LEU A 460 -0.84 23.33 -15.00
C LEU A 460 0.00 24.48 -14.45
N SER A 461 -0.57 25.26 -13.52
CA SER A 461 0.15 26.32 -12.80
C SER A 461 1.30 25.77 -11.96
N ASP A 462 1.12 24.61 -11.34
CA ASP A 462 2.12 23.94 -10.52
C ASP A 462 3.22 23.30 -11.37
N ALA A 463 2.86 22.61 -12.45
CA ALA A 463 3.82 22.06 -13.41
C ALA A 463 4.74 23.14 -13.96
N ARG A 464 4.18 24.30 -14.34
CA ARG A 464 4.96 25.47 -14.78
C ARG A 464 5.84 26.04 -13.68
N ARG A 465 5.32 26.17 -12.46
CA ARG A 465 6.09 26.68 -11.31
C ARG A 465 7.27 25.77 -10.98
N ASN A 466 7.05 24.46 -11.06
CA ASN A 466 8.05 23.45 -10.74
C ASN A 466 8.99 23.14 -11.92
N GLY A 467 8.74 23.72 -13.09
CA GLY A 467 9.54 23.48 -14.30
C GLY A 467 9.38 22.08 -14.88
N HIS A 468 8.28 21.40 -14.57
CA HIS A 468 7.96 20.09 -15.12
C HIS A 468 7.53 20.22 -16.59
N GLU A 469 7.86 19.20 -17.38
CA GLU A 469 7.40 19.10 -18.77
C GLU A 469 5.86 18.99 -18.83
N VAL A 470 5.27 19.50 -19.91
CA VAL A 470 3.82 19.42 -20.16
C VAL A 470 3.62 18.79 -21.52
N LEU A 471 3.29 17.49 -21.52
CA LEU A 471 3.06 16.68 -22.72
C LEU A 471 1.69 16.97 -23.36
N GLY A 472 0.72 17.31 -22.51
CA GLY A 472 -0.65 17.62 -22.90
C GLY A 472 -1.42 18.27 -21.75
N VAL A 473 -2.60 18.81 -22.04
CA VAL A 473 -3.44 19.49 -21.06
C VAL A 473 -4.87 18.97 -21.12
N ILE A 474 -5.37 18.47 -20.00
CA ILE A 474 -6.76 18.10 -19.81
C ILE A 474 -7.52 19.38 -19.45
N ARG A 475 -8.29 19.88 -20.41
CA ARG A 475 -9.08 21.12 -20.26
C ARG A 475 -10.37 20.88 -19.49
N GLY A 476 -11.05 19.76 -19.75
CA GLY A 476 -12.31 19.41 -19.10
C GLY A 476 -12.62 17.94 -19.27
N SER A 477 -13.46 17.42 -18.38
CA SER A 477 -13.98 16.05 -18.42
C SER A 477 -15.36 16.01 -17.79
N ALA A 478 -16.17 15.02 -18.18
CA ALA A 478 -17.50 14.80 -17.63
C ALA A 478 -17.82 13.30 -17.61
N VAL A 479 -18.65 12.89 -16.65
CA VAL A 479 -19.16 11.52 -16.50
C VAL A 479 -20.68 11.60 -16.32
N ASN A 480 -21.43 10.72 -16.98
CA ASN A 480 -22.87 10.58 -16.76
C ASN A 480 -23.29 9.11 -16.85
N GLN A 481 -24.61 8.88 -16.87
CA GLN A 481 -25.20 7.55 -17.01
C GLN A 481 -26.28 7.56 -18.09
N ASP A 482 -26.46 6.41 -18.74
CA ASP A 482 -27.49 6.18 -19.75
C ASP A 482 -28.89 6.19 -19.13
N GLY A 483 -28.99 5.79 -17.86
CA GLY A 483 -30.25 5.68 -17.12
C GLY A 483 -31.07 4.48 -17.59
N ALA A 484 -32.39 4.66 -17.69
CA ALA A 484 -33.28 3.60 -18.19
C ALA A 484 -33.20 3.51 -19.74
N SER A 485 -32.15 2.85 -20.24
CA SER A 485 -31.94 2.54 -21.66
C SER A 485 -32.69 1.28 -22.10
N ASN A 486 -32.60 0.93 -23.39
CA ASN A 486 -33.29 -0.23 -24.00
C ASN A 486 -32.58 -1.56 -23.70
N GLY A 487 -32.23 -1.80 -22.44
CA GLY A 487 -31.43 -2.92 -21.97
C GLY A 487 -30.19 -2.44 -21.22
N LEU A 488 -29.78 -3.17 -20.18
CA LEU A 488 -28.70 -2.76 -19.27
C LEU A 488 -27.37 -2.48 -20.00
N THR A 489 -27.10 -3.22 -21.07
CA THR A 489 -25.87 -3.12 -21.88
C THR A 489 -26.07 -2.35 -23.18
N ALA A 490 -27.29 -1.85 -23.46
CA ALA A 490 -27.58 -1.12 -24.69
C ALA A 490 -27.15 0.35 -24.56
N PRO A 491 -26.33 0.87 -25.50
CA PRO A 491 -25.85 2.25 -25.44
C PRO A 491 -26.97 3.27 -25.66
N ASN A 492 -26.81 4.48 -25.10
CA ASN A 492 -27.75 5.59 -25.29
C ASN A 492 -27.11 6.80 -25.99
N GLY A 493 -27.36 6.94 -27.30
CA GLY A 493 -26.86 8.08 -28.11
C GLY A 493 -27.15 9.47 -27.50
N PRO A 494 -28.38 9.76 -27.01
CA PRO A 494 -28.65 11.03 -26.33
C PRO A 494 -27.81 11.26 -25.07
N ALA A 495 -27.49 10.22 -24.28
CA ALA A 495 -26.62 10.33 -23.11
C ALA A 495 -25.17 10.63 -23.50
N GLN A 496 -24.67 9.98 -24.55
CA GLN A 496 -23.36 10.27 -25.12
C GLN A 496 -23.26 11.72 -25.61
N GLN A 497 -24.27 12.22 -26.33
CA GLN A 497 -24.30 13.64 -26.72
C GLN A 497 -24.29 14.59 -25.51
N ARG A 498 -24.99 14.24 -24.43
CA ARG A 498 -25.00 15.06 -23.20
C ARG A 498 -23.63 15.07 -22.52
N VAL A 499 -22.93 13.94 -22.40
CA VAL A 499 -21.62 13.90 -21.75
C VAL A 499 -20.57 14.64 -22.57
N VAL A 500 -20.59 14.53 -23.90
CA VAL A 500 -19.70 15.29 -24.79
C VAL A 500 -19.92 16.80 -24.64
N ARG A 501 -21.19 17.25 -24.65
CA ARG A 501 -21.51 18.68 -24.42
C ARG A 501 -21.08 19.16 -23.03
N ALA A 502 -21.24 18.31 -22.00
CA ALA A 502 -20.82 18.64 -20.65
C ALA A 502 -19.28 18.75 -20.54
N ALA A 503 -18.53 17.86 -21.18
CA ALA A 503 -17.07 17.92 -21.22
C ALA A 503 -16.56 19.17 -21.95
N LEU A 504 -17.18 19.54 -23.09
CA LEU A 504 -16.89 20.79 -23.80
C LEU A 504 -17.18 22.03 -22.95
N ALA A 505 -18.32 22.05 -22.26
CA ALA A 505 -18.68 23.14 -21.35
C ALA A 505 -17.68 23.26 -20.20
N ALA A 506 -17.29 22.13 -19.58
CA ALA A 506 -16.27 22.10 -18.53
C ALA A 506 -14.88 22.52 -19.02
N ALA A 507 -14.57 22.33 -20.32
CA ALA A 507 -13.33 22.78 -20.94
C ALA A 507 -13.36 24.27 -21.36
N GLY A 508 -14.55 24.89 -21.39
CA GLY A 508 -14.76 26.22 -21.95
C GLY A 508 -14.54 26.28 -23.47
N LEU A 509 -14.85 25.20 -24.19
CA LEU A 509 -14.60 25.06 -25.63
C LEU A 509 -15.88 24.88 -26.44
N ALA A 510 -15.88 25.40 -27.67
CA ALA A 510 -16.87 25.09 -28.69
C ALA A 510 -16.52 23.80 -29.43
N ALA A 511 -17.54 23.10 -29.95
CA ALA A 511 -17.34 21.86 -30.71
C ALA A 511 -16.48 22.07 -31.96
N SER A 512 -16.47 23.27 -32.55
CA SER A 512 -15.63 23.62 -33.70
C SER A 512 -14.15 23.75 -33.39
N GLU A 513 -13.77 23.75 -32.10
CA GLU A 513 -12.37 23.80 -31.65
C GLU A 513 -11.79 22.38 -31.42
N VAL A 514 -12.56 21.33 -31.70
CA VAL A 514 -12.12 19.93 -31.61
C VAL A 514 -11.70 19.44 -32.99
N ASP A 515 -10.42 19.16 -33.15
CA ASP A 515 -9.86 18.70 -34.43
C ASP A 515 -10.06 17.19 -34.67
N ALA A 516 -10.06 16.40 -33.60
CA ALA A 516 -10.13 14.94 -33.67
C ALA A 516 -10.86 14.36 -32.45
N VAL A 517 -11.41 13.16 -32.62
CA VAL A 517 -12.05 12.37 -31.56
C VAL A 517 -11.46 10.97 -31.56
N GLU A 518 -10.81 10.59 -30.46
CA GLU A 518 -10.51 9.20 -30.15
C GLU A 518 -11.78 8.59 -29.54
N ALA A 519 -12.42 7.68 -30.27
CA ALA A 519 -13.74 7.15 -29.92
C ALA A 519 -13.64 5.87 -29.08
N HIS A 520 -14.76 5.46 -28.46
CA HIS A 520 -14.82 4.14 -27.82
C HIS A 520 -14.66 2.99 -28.83
N GLY A 521 -15.27 3.13 -30.02
CA GLY A 521 -14.97 2.37 -31.24
C GLY A 521 -14.76 0.87 -31.04
N THR A 522 -15.75 0.17 -30.49
CA THR A 522 -15.57 -1.25 -30.12
C THR A 522 -15.66 -2.21 -31.31
N GLY A 523 -16.01 -1.74 -32.51
CA GLY A 523 -16.18 -2.60 -33.68
C GLY A 523 -17.51 -3.36 -33.66
N THR A 524 -18.48 -2.89 -32.85
CA THR A 524 -19.78 -3.54 -32.69
C THR A 524 -20.83 -2.91 -33.60
N ARG A 525 -21.68 -3.73 -34.23
CA ARG A 525 -22.74 -3.26 -35.14
C ARG A 525 -23.74 -2.30 -34.50
N LEU A 526 -23.94 -2.40 -33.18
CA LEU A 526 -24.87 -1.57 -32.44
C LEU A 526 -24.21 -0.33 -31.82
N GLY A 527 -22.95 -0.43 -31.39
CA GLY A 527 -22.27 0.63 -30.66
C GLY A 527 -21.54 1.65 -31.52
N ASP A 528 -21.06 1.24 -32.70
CA ASP A 528 -20.31 2.13 -33.60
C ASP A 528 -21.18 3.20 -34.31
N PRO A 529 -22.39 2.92 -34.81
CA PRO A 529 -23.28 3.93 -35.41
C PRO A 529 -23.92 4.87 -34.38
#